data_AF-A0A1G2ZXQ3-F1
#
_entry.id   AF-A0A1G2ZXQ3-F1
#
_cell.length_a   1.000
_cell.length_b   1.000
_cell.length_c   1.000
_cell.angle_alpha   90.00
_cell.angle_beta   90.00
_cell.angle_gamma   90.00
#
_symmetry.space_group_name_H-M   'P 1'
#
loop_
_entity.id
_entity.type
_entity.pdbx_description
1 polymer ?
#
loop_
_entity_poly.entity_id
_entity_poly.type
_entity_poly.pdbx_seq_one_letter_code
_entity_poly.pdbx_strand_id
1 'polypeptide(L)'
;MKRHLHRFCAILLMIAIMPFSSCDALPDGVGAAKAIPIQHRGRIKSLEAFSREVVKQITGREKFDGRPAILVILDAAANPSKVGEWKWIRIDDAEMKAYLGLPILESTFSDADLAPSLPTIHTLVRQAQTKRDSDLPLTQYEQRAETIFSQIHTVRQIQEGSIFALIPAPAGGHWGTLAGPPSPLHTTFAELLSLHRAGDDAGFRAKTAGWIGIVRSQSPEAADAATSLEIIYYRLPPFQISWIAYLASFVLLTFFGTRPRLRLAGLAVLVAGILFHSWGLLLRVLILDRPPVSNMYESMVFMNWILMLIAILFAAAKRNLIVLKVGALVSALVMIYSDLLPIDADMNVLVPVLRSNYWLTIHVLTIVASYGVLALAMGLGHRFLILDALGRFHDRKAEEASATAVIRTIQLGALLLGIGTVLGGIWANESWGRFWGWDPKETWALITFLGYLVIIHLRATGRLGNFGLAVGSIVNFLLVLMTWYGVNFVLGQGLHSYGFGAGGLPWVLLYVALECLFTAFVVVRKLLWRKAHGQS
;
A
#
# COMPACT_ATOMS: atom_id res chain seq x y z
N MET A 1 8.52 -5.43 -36.94
CA MET A 1 7.53 -5.63 -35.86
C MET A 1 7.88 -6.77 -34.90
N LYS A 2 8.20 -8.01 -35.35
CA LYS A 2 8.57 -9.15 -34.47
C LYS A 2 9.78 -8.91 -33.54
N ARG A 3 10.84 -8.23 -34.00
CA ARG A 3 12.04 -7.91 -33.19
C ARG A 3 11.77 -6.92 -32.05
N HIS A 4 10.96 -5.90 -32.26
CA HIS A 4 10.57 -4.95 -31.20
C HIS A 4 9.63 -5.59 -30.17
N LEU A 5 8.77 -6.52 -30.62
CA LEU A 5 7.89 -7.28 -29.75
C LEU A 5 8.66 -8.23 -28.82
N HIS A 6 9.73 -8.87 -29.31
CA HIS A 6 10.62 -9.70 -28.49
C HIS A 6 11.40 -8.86 -27.48
N ARG A 7 11.89 -7.68 -27.86
CA ARG A 7 12.57 -6.77 -26.92
C ARG A 7 11.63 -6.23 -25.83
N PHE A 8 10.40 -5.86 -26.18
CA PHE A 8 9.40 -5.40 -25.22
C PHE A 8 8.95 -6.52 -24.25
N CYS A 9 8.71 -7.73 -24.78
CA CYS A 9 8.42 -8.90 -23.94
C CYS A 9 9.62 -9.27 -23.07
N ALA A 10 10.86 -9.17 -23.56
CA ALA A 10 12.06 -9.42 -22.77
C ALA A 10 12.24 -8.40 -21.65
N ILE A 11 11.88 -7.12 -21.86
CA ILE A 11 11.90 -6.09 -20.81
C ILE A 11 10.85 -6.39 -19.74
N LEU A 12 9.61 -6.72 -20.12
CA LEU A 12 8.56 -7.11 -19.17
C LEU A 12 8.88 -8.42 -18.43
N LEU A 13 9.52 -9.38 -19.12
CA LEU A 13 10.00 -10.62 -18.49
C LEU A 13 11.18 -10.33 -17.56
N MET A 14 12.11 -9.45 -17.91
CA MET A 14 13.22 -9.04 -17.03
C MET A 14 12.71 -8.30 -15.79
N ILE A 15 11.64 -7.49 -15.89
CA ILE A 15 10.98 -6.86 -14.74
C ILE A 15 10.32 -7.94 -13.85
N ALA A 16 9.71 -8.97 -14.45
CA ALA A 16 9.15 -10.11 -13.72
C ALA A 16 10.21 -11.09 -13.16
N ILE A 17 11.44 -11.05 -13.68
CA ILE A 17 12.60 -11.87 -13.26
C ILE A 17 13.53 -11.06 -12.32
N MET A 18 13.22 -9.80 -12.02
CA MET A 18 13.92 -9.10 -10.92
C MET A 18 13.79 -9.95 -9.66
N PRO A 19 14.91 -10.14 -8.94
CA PRO A 19 15.08 -11.34 -8.13
C PRO A 19 13.97 -11.39 -7.09
N PHE A 20 13.37 -12.58 -6.89
CA PHE A 20 13.12 -13.01 -5.53
C PHE A 20 14.41 -12.68 -4.79
N SER A 21 14.38 -11.65 -3.93
CA SER A 21 15.57 -11.23 -3.20
C SER A 21 16.24 -12.50 -2.73
N SER A 22 17.46 -12.75 -3.22
CA SER A 22 18.25 -13.89 -2.78
C SER A 22 18.08 -13.94 -1.28
N CYS A 23 17.50 -15.04 -0.80
CA CYS A 23 17.37 -15.25 0.63
C CYS A 23 18.82 -15.37 1.08
N ASP A 24 19.43 -14.24 1.47
CA ASP A 24 20.72 -14.24 2.14
C ASP A 24 20.53 -15.23 3.27
N ALA A 25 21.20 -16.38 3.18
CA ALA A 25 20.93 -17.49 4.07
C ALA A 25 21.28 -17.02 5.48
N LEU A 26 20.26 -16.70 6.25
CA LEU A 26 20.44 -16.27 7.63
C LEU A 26 21.02 -17.45 8.41
N PRO A 27 21.90 -17.20 9.39
CA PRO A 27 22.23 -18.21 10.38
C PRO A 27 20.92 -18.77 10.95
N ASP A 28 20.83 -20.09 11.08
CA ASP A 28 19.60 -20.76 11.46
C ASP A 28 19.05 -20.28 12.82
N GLY A 29 19.92 -19.89 13.75
CA GLY A 29 19.55 -19.28 15.02
C GLY A 29 18.83 -17.95 14.83
N VAL A 30 19.33 -17.08 13.94
CA VAL A 30 18.63 -15.84 13.53
C VAL A 30 17.31 -16.18 12.83
N GLY A 31 17.28 -17.28 12.06
CA GLY A 31 16.05 -17.82 11.49
C GLY A 31 15.00 -18.20 12.56
N ALA A 32 15.44 -18.83 13.66
CA ALA A 32 14.56 -19.19 14.78
C ALA A 32 14.04 -17.95 15.54
N ALA A 33 14.87 -16.90 15.66
CA ALA A 33 14.50 -15.67 16.35
C ALA A 33 13.32 -14.93 15.70
N LYS A 34 13.04 -15.18 14.41
CA LYS A 34 11.87 -14.62 13.72
C LYS A 34 10.56 -14.86 14.44
N ALA A 35 10.44 -16.01 15.12
CA ALA A 35 9.24 -16.42 15.83
C ALA A 35 9.14 -15.91 17.27
N ILE A 36 10.12 -15.14 17.77
CA ILE A 36 10.04 -14.51 19.08
C ILE A 36 8.86 -13.52 19.08
N PRO A 37 7.85 -13.70 19.96
CA PRO A 37 6.75 -12.73 20.07
C PRO A 37 7.23 -11.46 20.78
N ILE A 38 6.73 -10.32 20.31
CA ILE A 38 6.99 -9.00 20.89
C ILE A 38 5.71 -8.17 20.88
N GLN A 39 5.41 -7.48 21.97
CA GLN A 39 4.29 -6.54 22.02
C GLN A 39 4.73 -5.19 21.46
N HIS A 40 4.10 -4.70 20.39
CA HIS A 40 4.41 -3.38 19.85
C HIS A 40 3.16 -2.71 19.29
N ARG A 41 2.95 -1.43 19.62
CA ARG A 41 1.77 -0.63 19.20
C ARG A 41 0.42 -1.30 19.51
N GLY A 42 0.32 -1.94 20.67
CA GLY A 42 -0.92 -2.54 21.17
C GLY A 42 -1.28 -3.90 20.56
N ARG A 43 -0.35 -4.56 19.84
CA ARG A 43 -0.52 -5.93 19.34
C ARG A 43 0.74 -6.75 19.56
N ILE A 44 0.59 -8.05 19.73
CA ILE A 44 1.70 -9.01 19.73
C ILE A 44 1.99 -9.43 18.29
N LYS A 45 3.24 -9.28 17.86
CA LYS A 45 3.72 -9.58 16.51
C LYS A 45 5.01 -10.40 16.56
N SER A 46 5.40 -10.97 15.44
CA SER A 46 6.68 -11.64 15.27
C SER A 46 7.84 -10.65 15.33
N LEU A 47 8.99 -11.09 15.85
CA LEU A 47 10.21 -10.28 15.84
C LEU A 47 10.64 -9.93 14.40
N GLU A 48 10.34 -10.79 13.41
CA GLU A 48 10.54 -10.47 11.99
C GLU A 48 9.71 -9.25 11.55
N ALA A 49 8.40 -9.24 11.85
CA ALA A 49 7.51 -8.14 11.50
C ALA A 49 7.92 -6.84 12.20
N PHE A 50 8.15 -6.93 13.52
CA PHE A 50 8.65 -5.81 14.33
C PHE A 50 9.95 -5.24 13.75
N SER A 51 10.90 -6.11 13.40
CA SER A 51 12.20 -5.66 12.93
C SER A 51 12.10 -4.92 11.60
N ARG A 52 11.28 -5.44 10.67
CA ARG A 52 11.02 -4.78 9.38
C ARG A 52 10.38 -3.41 9.55
N GLU A 53 9.37 -3.31 10.41
CA GLU A 53 8.68 -2.05 10.72
C GLU A 53 9.63 -1.01 11.31
N VAL A 54 10.40 -1.38 12.34
CA VAL A 54 11.33 -0.46 13.01
C VAL A 54 12.46 -0.02 12.09
N VAL A 55 13.09 -0.95 11.35
CA VAL A 55 14.17 -0.61 10.42
C VAL A 55 13.64 0.24 9.26
N LYS A 56 12.44 -0.07 8.73
CA LYS A 56 11.80 0.73 7.68
C LYS A 56 11.43 2.13 8.18
N GLN A 57 10.96 2.27 9.42
CA GLN A 57 10.65 3.57 10.01
C GLN A 57 11.91 4.45 10.10
N ILE A 58 13.04 3.89 10.55
CA ILE A 58 14.29 4.65 10.73
C ILE A 58 14.98 4.95 9.38
N THR A 59 15.08 3.94 8.51
CA THR A 59 15.93 4.00 7.29
C THR A 59 15.16 4.27 6.01
N GLY A 60 13.83 4.17 6.04
CA GLY A 60 12.98 4.17 4.85
C GLY A 60 13.13 2.91 3.97
N ARG A 61 13.82 1.86 4.43
CA ARG A 61 14.11 0.63 3.69
C ARG A 61 13.92 -0.61 4.58
N GLU A 62 13.63 -1.76 3.98
CA GLU A 62 13.50 -3.02 4.73
C GLU A 62 14.84 -3.66 5.14
N LYS A 63 15.96 -3.15 4.63
CA LYS A 63 17.31 -3.58 4.95
C LYS A 63 18.17 -2.36 5.27
N PHE A 64 19.14 -2.54 6.17
CA PHE A 64 20.13 -1.53 6.48
C PHE A 64 21.53 -2.09 6.19
N ASP A 65 22.30 -1.36 5.37
CA ASP A 65 23.65 -1.76 4.95
C ASP A 65 23.72 -3.19 4.36
N GLY A 66 22.74 -3.53 3.52
CA GLY A 66 22.59 -4.87 2.94
C GLY A 66 22.13 -5.96 3.93
N ARG A 67 22.14 -5.69 5.25
CA ARG A 67 21.75 -6.64 6.28
C ARG A 67 20.22 -6.73 6.43
N PRO A 68 19.66 -7.94 6.64
CA PRO A 68 18.25 -8.13 6.96
C PRO A 68 17.85 -7.40 8.25
N ALA A 69 16.65 -6.83 8.29
CA ALA A 69 16.18 -6.05 9.43
C ALA A 69 16.27 -6.78 10.78
N ILE A 70 15.94 -8.08 10.83
CA ILE A 70 16.04 -8.86 12.06
C ILE A 70 17.46 -8.92 12.62
N LEU A 71 18.47 -9.04 11.76
CA LEU A 71 19.87 -9.06 12.19
C LEU A 71 20.27 -7.70 12.74
N VAL A 72 19.86 -6.62 12.07
CA VAL A 72 20.11 -5.23 12.51
C VAL A 72 19.53 -4.98 13.89
N ILE A 73 18.29 -5.45 14.13
CA ILE A 73 17.60 -5.27 15.40
C ILE A 73 18.19 -6.15 16.50
N LEU A 74 18.56 -7.40 16.22
CA LEU A 74 19.26 -8.25 17.18
C LEU A 74 20.63 -7.66 17.55
N ASP A 75 21.39 -7.15 16.57
CA ASP A 75 22.68 -6.48 16.81
C ASP A 75 22.51 -5.21 17.65
N ALA A 76 21.45 -4.45 17.39
CA ALA A 76 21.12 -3.22 18.13
C ALA A 76 20.71 -3.53 19.58
N ALA A 77 19.86 -4.54 19.79
CA ALA A 77 19.49 -5.02 21.12
C ALA A 77 20.69 -5.59 21.88
N ALA A 78 21.57 -6.30 21.17
CA ALA A 78 22.79 -6.85 21.74
C ALA A 78 23.88 -5.80 21.96
N ASN A 79 23.87 -4.63 21.33
CA ASN A 79 24.91 -3.60 21.49
C ASN A 79 24.32 -2.18 21.50
N PRO A 80 23.46 -1.85 22.49
CA PRO A 80 22.69 -0.60 22.48
C PRO A 80 23.57 0.66 22.47
N SER A 81 24.75 0.61 23.10
CA SER A 81 25.69 1.73 23.15
C SER A 81 26.23 2.14 21.76
N LYS A 82 26.29 1.23 20.80
CA LYS A 82 26.79 1.50 19.44
C LYS A 82 25.72 2.04 18.50
N VAL A 83 24.44 1.89 18.84
CA VAL A 83 23.31 2.22 17.96
C VAL A 83 23.27 3.72 17.63
N GLY A 84 23.70 4.57 18.57
CA GLY A 84 23.74 6.03 18.37
C GLY A 84 24.74 6.49 17.32
N GLU A 85 25.74 5.67 17.01
CA GLU A 85 26.80 5.95 16.03
C GLU A 85 26.38 5.53 14.60
N TRP A 86 25.31 4.75 14.46
CA TRP A 86 24.89 4.22 13.17
C TRP A 86 24.26 5.33 12.32
N LYS A 87 24.79 5.53 11.11
CA LYS A 87 24.21 6.44 10.12
C LYS A 87 23.04 5.79 9.40
N TRP A 88 21.90 5.77 10.06
CA TRP A 88 20.71 5.06 9.58
C TRP A 88 19.43 5.89 9.56
N ILE A 89 19.41 7.08 10.18
CA ILE A 89 18.29 8.01 10.11
C ILE A 89 18.30 8.69 8.75
N ARG A 90 17.30 8.42 7.91
CA ARG A 90 17.30 8.90 6.53
C ARG A 90 16.61 10.25 6.37
N ILE A 91 17.32 11.23 5.81
CA ILE A 91 16.81 12.56 5.46
C ILE A 91 17.22 12.87 4.01
N ASP A 92 16.30 12.65 3.07
CA ASP A 92 16.58 12.85 1.65
C ASP A 92 16.44 14.32 1.20
N ASP A 93 15.64 15.10 1.92
CA ASP A 93 15.26 16.45 1.52
C ASP A 93 16.40 17.47 1.62
N ALA A 94 16.79 18.05 0.48
CA ALA A 94 17.80 19.09 0.45
C ALA A 94 17.37 20.36 1.20
N GLU A 95 16.10 20.75 1.15
CA GLU A 95 15.59 21.95 1.82
C GLU A 95 15.60 21.78 3.34
N MET A 96 15.05 20.66 3.85
CA MET A 96 15.12 20.33 5.28
C MET A 96 16.56 20.19 5.77
N LYS A 97 17.45 19.56 4.98
CA LYS A 97 18.88 19.45 5.36
C LYS A 97 19.53 20.83 5.47
N ALA A 98 19.29 21.72 4.51
CA ALA A 98 19.78 23.09 4.57
C ALA A 98 19.21 23.85 5.77
N TYR A 99 17.91 23.70 6.06
CA TYR A 99 17.25 24.31 7.21
C TYR A 99 17.82 23.84 8.56
N LEU A 100 18.17 22.55 8.66
CA LEU A 100 18.75 21.94 9.86
C LEU A 100 20.27 22.14 9.97
N GLY A 101 20.92 22.72 8.96
CA GLY A 101 22.39 22.88 8.92
C GLY A 101 23.15 21.58 8.63
N LEU A 102 22.51 20.59 8.00
CA LEU A 102 23.08 19.27 7.72
C LEU A 102 23.76 19.21 6.33
N PRO A 103 24.79 18.37 6.16
CA PRO A 103 25.41 18.11 4.85
C PRO A 103 24.41 17.70 3.77
N ILE A 104 24.27 18.50 2.71
CA ILE A 104 23.27 18.30 1.64
C ILE A 104 23.54 17.01 0.83
N LEU A 105 24.79 16.60 0.70
CA LEU A 105 25.17 15.39 -0.05
C LEU A 105 24.94 14.09 0.74
N GLU A 106 24.83 14.16 2.06
CA GLU A 106 24.51 12.99 2.89
C GLU A 106 23.00 12.75 2.92
N SER A 107 22.61 11.48 2.93
CA SER A 107 21.20 11.06 3.01
C SER A 107 20.88 10.33 4.31
N THR A 108 21.90 9.95 5.08
CA THR A 108 21.77 9.17 6.31
C THR A 108 22.62 9.77 7.40
N PHE A 109 22.03 9.91 8.58
CA PHE A 109 22.62 10.57 9.73
C PHE A 109 22.54 9.66 10.97
N SER A 110 23.45 9.87 11.90
CA SER A 110 23.42 9.26 13.24
C SER A 110 22.67 10.16 14.24
N ASP A 111 22.33 9.65 15.42
CA ASP A 111 21.73 10.49 16.48
C ASP A 111 22.72 11.59 16.91
N ALA A 112 24.02 11.28 16.91
CA ALA A 112 25.08 12.25 17.17
C ALA A 112 25.15 13.35 16.11
N ASP A 113 25.02 13.02 14.82
CA ASP A 113 25.01 14.01 13.73
C ASP A 113 23.83 14.98 13.84
N LEU A 114 22.68 14.50 14.34
CA LEU A 114 21.45 15.30 14.47
C LEU A 114 21.37 16.07 15.79
N ALA A 115 22.24 15.78 16.77
CA ALA A 115 22.22 16.42 18.08
C ALA A 115 22.21 17.96 18.04
N PRO A 116 23.00 18.64 17.19
CA PRO A 116 22.96 20.11 17.08
C PRO A 116 21.62 20.65 16.56
N SER A 117 20.91 19.87 15.73
CA SER A 117 19.66 20.28 15.08
C SER A 117 18.40 19.93 15.91
N LEU A 118 18.55 19.16 17.00
CA LEU A 118 17.44 18.74 17.86
C LEU A 118 16.57 19.89 18.39
N PRO A 119 17.12 21.01 18.91
CA PRO A 119 16.29 22.09 19.42
C PRO A 119 15.36 22.68 18.34
N THR A 120 15.88 22.79 17.12
CA THR A 120 15.12 23.26 15.96
C THR A 120 14.00 22.27 15.59
N ILE A 121 14.32 20.97 15.54
CA ILE A 121 13.34 19.91 15.29
C ILE A 121 12.23 19.94 16.36
N HIS A 122 12.60 20.01 17.63
CA HIS A 122 11.63 20.11 18.74
C HIS A 122 10.72 21.34 18.62
N THR A 123 11.26 22.47 18.20
CA THR A 123 10.48 23.70 18.00
C THR A 123 9.45 23.51 16.88
N LEU A 124 9.85 22.94 15.74
CA LEU A 124 8.94 22.63 14.64
C LEU A 124 7.87 21.62 15.04
N VAL A 125 8.23 20.57 15.77
CA VAL A 125 7.26 19.56 16.27
C VAL A 125 6.26 20.21 17.23
N ARG A 126 6.72 21.09 18.13
CA ARG A 126 5.82 21.81 19.04
C ARG A 126 4.86 22.73 18.28
N GLN A 127 5.35 23.46 17.28
CA GLN A 127 4.52 24.28 16.40
C GLN A 127 3.49 23.44 15.64
N ALA A 128 3.91 22.28 15.14
CA ALA A 128 3.02 21.33 14.48
C ALA A 128 1.89 20.87 15.40
N GLN A 129 2.23 20.48 16.63
CA GLN A 129 1.24 20.07 17.63
C GLN A 129 0.24 21.19 17.94
N THR A 130 0.72 22.42 18.20
CA THR A 130 -0.16 23.56 18.46
C THR A 130 -1.10 23.87 17.29
N LYS A 131 -0.63 23.71 16.05
CA LYS A 131 -1.47 23.88 14.86
C LYS A 131 -2.51 22.77 14.74
N ARG A 132 -2.16 21.51 15.02
CA ARG A 132 -3.12 20.39 15.05
C ARG A 132 -4.20 20.62 16.09
N ASP A 133 -3.83 21.07 17.29
CA ASP A 133 -4.78 21.36 18.38
C ASP A 133 -5.73 22.52 18.02
N SER A 134 -5.37 23.34 17.01
CA SER A 134 -6.15 24.46 16.50
C SER A 134 -6.77 24.21 15.12
N ASP A 135 -6.75 22.98 14.61
CA ASP A 135 -7.23 22.60 13.27
C ASP A 135 -6.60 23.40 12.10
N LEU A 136 -5.35 23.87 12.26
CA LEU A 136 -4.61 24.62 11.25
C LEU A 136 -3.73 23.70 10.38
N PRO A 137 -3.56 24.02 9.08
CA PRO A 137 -2.72 23.22 8.19
C PRO A 137 -1.23 23.32 8.55
N LEU A 138 -0.55 22.17 8.50
CA LEU A 138 0.89 22.07 8.72
C LEU A 138 1.68 22.46 7.47
N THR A 139 2.81 23.12 7.68
CA THR A 139 3.83 23.33 6.65
C THR A 139 4.60 22.03 6.38
N GLN A 140 5.28 21.96 5.23
CA GLN A 140 6.11 20.79 4.93
C GLN A 140 7.26 20.61 5.92
N TYR A 141 7.84 21.70 6.43
CA TYR A 141 8.90 21.64 7.45
C TYR A 141 8.41 21.02 8.76
N GLU A 142 7.21 21.40 9.21
CA GLU A 142 6.57 20.83 10.41
C GLU A 142 6.29 19.34 10.25
N GLN A 143 5.72 18.91 9.12
CA GLN A 143 5.45 17.49 8.85
C GLN A 143 6.74 16.65 8.76
N ARG A 144 7.78 17.19 8.09
CA ARG A 144 9.10 16.52 8.01
C ARG A 144 9.77 16.44 9.37
N ALA A 145 9.67 17.49 10.19
CA ALA A 145 10.20 17.50 11.55
C ALA A 145 9.53 16.44 12.44
N GLU A 146 8.20 16.24 12.36
CA GLU A 146 7.50 15.15 13.07
C GLU A 146 8.07 13.77 12.68
N THR A 147 8.34 13.57 11.39
CA THR A 147 8.90 12.31 10.88
C THR A 147 10.31 12.08 11.41
N ILE A 148 11.20 13.07 11.30
CA ILE A 148 12.58 12.98 11.80
C ILE A 148 12.58 12.77 13.31
N PHE A 149 11.72 13.49 14.04
CA PHE A 149 11.58 13.35 15.48
C PHE A 149 11.15 11.92 15.88
N SER A 150 10.18 11.34 15.17
CA SER A 150 9.75 9.96 15.38
C SER A 150 10.87 8.95 15.12
N GLN A 151 11.71 9.17 14.10
CA GLN A 151 12.89 8.35 13.82
C GLN A 151 13.92 8.42 14.96
N ILE A 152 14.30 9.63 15.36
CA ILE A 152 15.23 9.88 16.48
C ILE A 152 14.71 9.22 17.77
N HIS A 153 13.43 9.43 18.09
CA HIS A 153 12.81 8.84 19.27
C HIS A 153 12.88 7.31 19.23
N THR A 154 12.61 6.70 18.08
CA THR A 154 12.69 5.24 17.91
C THR A 154 14.12 4.73 18.12
N VAL A 155 15.13 5.44 17.60
CA VAL A 155 16.55 5.10 17.84
C VAL A 155 16.89 5.16 19.33
N ARG A 156 16.42 6.17 20.06
CA ARG A 156 16.63 6.28 21.51
C ARG A 156 15.95 5.17 22.29
N GLN A 157 14.73 4.80 21.93
CA GLN A 157 14.05 3.68 22.57
C GLN A 157 14.76 2.34 22.34
N ILE A 158 15.48 2.19 21.22
CA ILE A 158 16.35 1.03 20.98
C ILE A 158 17.58 1.08 21.91
N GLN A 159 18.24 2.24 22.04
CA GLN A 159 19.40 2.42 22.92
C GLN A 159 19.06 2.16 24.39
N GLU A 160 17.91 2.64 24.84
CA GLU A 160 17.42 2.44 26.21
C GLU A 160 16.90 1.01 26.45
N GLY A 161 16.53 0.31 25.38
CA GLY A 161 15.85 -0.98 25.44
C GLY A 161 14.34 -0.89 25.71
N SER A 162 13.77 0.32 25.73
CA SER A 162 12.37 0.59 26.04
C SER A 162 11.42 0.20 24.90
N ILE A 163 11.90 0.07 23.66
CA ILE A 163 11.09 -0.42 22.53
C ILE A 163 10.84 -1.92 22.58
N PHE A 164 11.72 -2.68 23.25
CA PHE A 164 11.74 -4.13 23.24
C PHE A 164 10.83 -4.71 24.33
N ALA A 165 9.51 -4.56 24.15
CA ALA A 165 8.51 -5.16 25.04
C ALA A 165 8.40 -6.67 24.80
N LEU A 166 9.39 -7.40 25.32
CA LEU A 166 9.61 -8.83 25.15
C LEU A 166 9.28 -9.63 26.40
N ILE A 167 9.22 -9.01 27.57
CA ILE A 167 8.97 -9.71 28.82
C ILE A 167 7.45 -10.01 28.91
N PRO A 168 7.02 -11.26 28.75
CA PRO A 168 5.60 -11.59 28.71
C PRO A 168 4.91 -11.24 30.01
N ALA A 169 3.70 -10.72 29.90
CA ALA A 169 2.77 -10.55 31.01
C ALA A 169 1.65 -11.60 30.93
N PRO A 170 0.97 -11.91 32.05
CA PRO A 170 -0.25 -12.72 32.01
C PRO A 170 -1.26 -12.16 31.00
N ALA A 171 -2.18 -13.02 30.51
CA ALA A 171 -3.12 -12.69 29.43
C ALA A 171 -3.78 -11.31 29.61
N GLY A 172 -3.77 -10.50 28.54
CA GLY A 172 -4.26 -9.12 28.51
C GLY A 172 -3.34 -8.05 29.14
N GLY A 173 -2.21 -8.43 29.73
CA GLY A 173 -1.27 -7.50 30.36
C GLY A 173 -0.34 -6.75 29.40
N HIS A 174 0.19 -5.62 29.86
CA HIS A 174 1.29 -4.91 29.18
C HIS A 174 2.61 -5.64 29.42
N TRP A 175 3.30 -5.95 28.33
CA TRP A 175 4.59 -6.65 28.38
C TRP A 175 5.69 -5.72 28.88
N GLY A 176 6.57 -6.27 29.71
CA GLY A 176 7.74 -5.54 30.19
C GLY A 176 8.77 -5.35 29.09
N THR A 177 9.51 -4.24 29.16
CA THR A 177 10.57 -3.89 28.22
C THR A 177 11.92 -4.36 28.72
N LEU A 178 12.94 -4.41 27.86
CA LEU A 178 14.32 -4.70 28.30
C LEU A 178 14.91 -3.60 29.21
N ALA A 179 14.32 -2.40 29.19
CA ALA A 179 14.63 -1.30 30.12
C ALA A 179 13.95 -1.45 31.50
N GLY A 180 13.11 -2.46 31.68
CA GLY A 180 12.30 -2.65 32.87
C GLY A 180 13.08 -3.09 34.11
N PRO A 181 12.39 -3.22 35.27
CA PRO A 181 13.02 -3.70 36.50
C PRO A 181 13.53 -5.14 36.34
N PRO A 182 14.73 -5.47 36.86
CA PRO A 182 15.34 -6.79 36.67
C PRO A 182 14.44 -7.94 37.13
N SER A 183 14.36 -8.99 36.32
CA SER A 183 13.66 -10.23 36.66
C SER A 183 14.38 -11.45 36.05
N PRO A 184 14.06 -12.68 36.46
CA PRO A 184 14.62 -13.89 35.85
C PRO A 184 14.39 -13.99 34.33
N LEU A 185 13.34 -13.35 33.81
CA LEU A 185 13.09 -13.29 32.37
C LEU A 185 14.04 -12.31 31.67
N HIS A 186 14.41 -11.20 32.32
CA HIS A 186 15.41 -10.28 31.80
C HIS A 186 16.77 -10.96 31.69
N THR A 187 17.19 -11.72 32.71
CA THR A 187 18.46 -12.45 32.67
C THR A 187 18.46 -13.52 31.59
N THR A 188 17.36 -14.27 31.46
CA THR A 188 17.21 -15.29 30.40
C THR A 188 17.31 -14.70 28.99
N PHE A 189 16.68 -13.54 28.75
CA PHE A 189 16.77 -12.86 27.46
C PHE A 189 18.14 -12.22 27.21
N ALA A 190 18.77 -11.67 28.25
CA ALA A 190 20.13 -11.12 28.16
C ALA A 190 21.15 -12.20 27.78
N GLU A 191 21.01 -13.43 28.26
CA GLU A 191 21.81 -14.58 27.83
C GLU A 191 21.59 -14.93 26.35
N LEU A 192 20.34 -14.82 25.86
CA LEU A 192 20.05 -14.99 24.44
C LEU A 192 20.80 -13.93 23.60
N LEU A 193 20.80 -12.66 24.02
CA LEU A 193 21.54 -11.60 23.35
C LEU A 193 23.06 -11.77 23.45
N SER A 194 23.59 -12.32 24.54
CA SER A 194 25.03 -12.56 24.69
C SER A 194 25.51 -13.68 23.76
N LEU A 195 24.72 -14.74 23.56
CA LEU A 195 24.98 -15.80 22.58
C LEU A 195 25.00 -15.27 21.15
N HIS A 196 24.04 -14.40 20.80
CA HIS A 196 24.04 -13.69 19.51
C HIS A 196 25.31 -12.85 19.32
N ARG A 197 25.68 -12.06 20.35
CA ARG A 197 26.90 -11.22 20.33
C ARG A 197 28.17 -12.05 20.17
N ALA A 198 28.21 -13.26 20.75
CA ALA A 198 29.35 -14.18 20.66
C ALA A 198 29.42 -14.94 19.33
N GLY A 199 28.37 -14.88 18.49
CA GLY A 199 28.28 -15.65 17.25
C GLY A 199 28.00 -17.14 17.45
N ASP A 200 27.53 -17.56 18.64
CA ASP A 200 27.14 -18.95 18.91
C ASP A 200 25.72 -19.24 18.39
N ASP A 201 25.63 -19.56 17.09
CA ASP A 201 24.33 -19.82 16.43
C ASP A 201 23.57 -21.01 17.03
N ALA A 202 24.28 -22.08 17.41
CA ALA A 202 23.65 -23.28 17.96
C ALA A 202 23.09 -23.02 19.36
N GLY A 203 23.87 -22.37 20.24
CA GLY A 203 23.41 -21.93 21.55
C GLY A 203 22.26 -20.93 21.45
N PHE A 204 22.38 -19.95 20.56
CA PHE A 204 21.35 -18.94 20.32
C PHE A 204 20.02 -19.57 19.89
N ARG A 205 20.07 -20.52 18.95
CA ARG A 205 18.90 -21.27 18.47
C ARG A 205 18.22 -22.06 19.59
N ALA A 206 19.00 -22.79 20.39
CA ALA A 206 18.48 -23.57 21.51
C ALA A 206 17.81 -22.66 22.56
N LYS A 207 18.46 -21.54 22.90
CA LYS A 207 17.92 -20.57 23.87
C LYS A 207 16.66 -19.88 23.34
N THR A 208 16.61 -19.58 22.05
CA THR A 208 15.43 -19.02 21.38
C THR A 208 14.23 -19.96 21.46
N ALA A 209 14.43 -21.25 21.21
CA ALA A 209 13.37 -22.25 21.36
C ALA A 209 12.84 -22.32 22.81
N GLY A 210 13.75 -22.26 23.79
CA GLY A 210 13.40 -22.17 25.20
C GLY A 210 12.60 -20.91 25.55
N TRP A 211 13.02 -19.75 25.03
CA TRP A 211 12.32 -18.47 25.22
C TRP A 211 10.89 -18.50 24.69
N ILE A 212 10.70 -19.02 23.46
CA ILE A 212 9.37 -19.17 22.86
C ILE A 212 8.50 -20.13 23.70
N GLY A 213 9.09 -21.18 24.28
CA GLY A 213 8.42 -22.08 25.22
C GLY A 213 7.93 -21.37 26.49
N ILE A 214 8.75 -20.48 27.07
CA ILE A 214 8.39 -19.67 28.23
C ILE A 214 7.21 -18.74 27.88
N VAL A 215 7.32 -18.01 26.77
CA VAL A 215 6.24 -17.11 26.30
C VAL A 215 4.93 -17.87 26.09
N ARG A 216 4.99 -19.06 25.45
CA ARG A 216 3.83 -19.95 25.26
C ARG A 216 3.15 -20.33 26.57
N SER A 217 3.92 -20.56 27.63
CA SER A 217 3.38 -20.95 28.93
C SER A 217 2.72 -19.78 29.69
N GLN A 218 3.24 -18.57 29.55
CA GLN A 218 2.78 -17.39 30.31
C GLN A 218 1.73 -16.56 29.58
N SER A 219 1.80 -16.54 28.25
CA SER A 219 0.91 -15.78 27.37
C SER A 219 0.53 -16.65 26.17
N PRO A 220 -0.38 -17.62 26.31
CA PRO A 220 -0.78 -18.50 25.21
C PRO A 220 -1.28 -17.72 23.98
N GLU A 221 -2.02 -16.63 24.19
CA GLU A 221 -2.50 -15.68 23.17
C GLU A 221 -1.35 -15.01 22.39
N ALA A 222 -0.17 -14.84 23.01
CA ALA A 222 1.00 -14.29 22.34
C ALA A 222 1.67 -15.28 21.40
N ALA A 223 1.46 -16.57 21.66
CA ALA A 223 1.97 -17.66 20.86
C ALA A 223 1.01 -18.08 19.74
N ASP A 224 -0.06 -17.32 19.52
CA ASP A 224 -1.10 -17.58 18.55
C ASP A 224 -0.59 -17.80 17.13
N ALA A 225 -1.45 -18.41 16.32
CA ALA A 225 -1.29 -18.56 14.88
C ALA A 225 -0.83 -17.26 14.20
N ALA A 226 -1.23 -16.07 14.69
CA ALA A 226 -0.86 -14.77 14.13
C ALA A 226 0.66 -14.58 13.95
N THR A 227 1.48 -14.90 14.96
CA THR A 227 2.96 -14.80 14.85
C THR A 227 3.50 -15.74 13.77
N SER A 228 2.95 -16.94 13.66
CA SER A 228 3.36 -17.92 12.64
C SER A 228 2.86 -17.53 11.24
N LEU A 229 1.66 -16.99 11.15
CA LEU A 229 1.04 -16.49 9.92
C LEU A 229 1.79 -15.28 9.37
N GLU A 230 2.30 -14.40 10.23
CA GLU A 230 3.17 -13.30 9.82
C GLU A 230 4.47 -13.77 9.18
N ILE A 231 5.12 -14.78 9.78
CA ILE A 231 6.36 -15.34 9.21
C ILE A 231 6.06 -15.93 7.82
N ILE A 232 4.93 -16.62 7.65
CA ILE A 232 4.49 -17.13 6.36
C ILE A 232 4.23 -15.96 5.39
N TYR A 233 3.52 -14.92 5.82
CA TYR A 233 3.20 -13.73 5.03
C TYR A 233 4.45 -13.02 4.50
N TYR A 234 5.48 -12.85 5.33
CA TYR A 234 6.74 -12.21 4.90
C TYR A 234 7.65 -13.16 4.10
N ARG A 235 7.57 -14.48 4.31
CA ARG A 235 8.33 -15.46 3.54
C ARG A 235 7.80 -15.60 2.11
N LEU A 236 6.49 -15.53 1.94
CA LEU A 236 5.80 -15.68 0.67
C LEU A 236 5.01 -14.40 0.39
N PRO A 237 5.64 -13.32 -0.14
CA PRO A 237 4.99 -12.03 -0.32
C PRO A 237 3.83 -12.16 -1.31
N PRO A 238 2.57 -12.27 -0.84
CA PRO A 238 1.48 -12.80 -1.66
C PRO A 238 1.11 -11.79 -2.75
N PHE A 239 1.20 -10.51 -2.44
CA PHE A 239 0.88 -9.41 -3.33
C PHE A 239 1.92 -9.25 -4.45
N GLN A 240 3.21 -9.46 -4.13
CA GLN A 240 4.26 -9.46 -5.13
C GLN A 240 4.07 -10.60 -6.14
N ILE A 241 3.83 -11.81 -5.64
CA ILE A 241 3.55 -13.00 -6.47
C ILE A 241 2.30 -12.75 -7.34
N SER A 242 1.27 -12.13 -6.77
CA SER A 242 0.02 -11.84 -7.48
C SER A 242 0.23 -10.89 -8.66
N TRP A 243 0.95 -9.78 -8.49
CA TRP A 243 1.13 -8.83 -9.60
C TRP A 243 2.05 -9.39 -10.69
N ILE A 244 3.07 -10.18 -10.32
CA ILE A 244 3.90 -10.91 -11.29
C ILE A 244 3.02 -11.88 -12.11
N ALA A 245 2.13 -12.62 -11.43
CA ALA A 245 1.20 -13.53 -12.10
C ALA A 245 0.22 -12.78 -13.01
N TYR A 246 -0.35 -11.65 -12.58
CA TYR A 246 -1.22 -10.83 -13.43
C TYR A 246 -0.50 -10.29 -14.66
N LEU A 247 0.73 -9.81 -14.50
CA LEU A 247 1.54 -9.32 -15.62
C LEU A 247 1.88 -10.45 -16.61
N ALA A 248 2.31 -11.60 -16.09
CA ALA A 248 2.61 -12.78 -16.90
C ALA A 248 1.36 -13.28 -17.65
N SER A 249 0.22 -13.34 -16.96
CA SER A 249 -1.07 -13.68 -17.57
C SER A 249 -1.46 -12.70 -18.68
N PHE A 250 -1.31 -11.39 -18.46
CA PHE A 250 -1.56 -10.38 -19.47
C PHE A 250 -0.71 -10.61 -20.73
N VAL A 251 0.60 -10.85 -20.56
CA VAL A 251 1.52 -11.13 -21.66
C VAL A 251 1.12 -12.39 -22.42
N LEU A 252 0.84 -13.50 -21.70
CA LEU A 252 0.43 -14.77 -22.29
C LEU A 252 -0.89 -14.64 -23.07
N LEU A 253 -1.92 -14.06 -22.46
CA LEU A 253 -3.24 -13.93 -23.07
C LEU A 253 -3.26 -12.93 -24.23
N THR A 254 -2.44 -11.88 -24.18
CA THR A 254 -2.41 -10.83 -25.20
C THR A 254 -1.59 -11.23 -26.43
N PHE A 255 -0.37 -11.72 -26.23
CA PHE A 255 0.56 -11.99 -27.33
C PHE A 255 0.55 -13.44 -27.81
N PHE A 256 0.14 -14.38 -26.96
CA PHE A 256 0.21 -15.81 -27.26
C PHE A 256 -1.14 -16.55 -27.15
N GLY A 257 -2.21 -15.83 -26.84
CA GLY A 257 -3.55 -16.39 -26.59
C GLY A 257 -4.23 -17.03 -27.81
N THR A 258 -3.66 -16.92 -29.01
CA THR A 258 -4.12 -17.65 -30.21
C THR A 258 -3.79 -19.14 -30.15
N ARG A 259 -2.74 -19.53 -29.41
CA ARG A 259 -2.37 -20.94 -29.20
C ARG A 259 -3.12 -21.50 -27.99
N PRO A 260 -3.90 -22.59 -28.11
CA PRO A 260 -4.79 -23.05 -27.04
C PRO A 260 -4.06 -23.41 -25.74
N ARG A 261 -2.89 -24.06 -25.84
CA ARG A 261 -2.05 -24.39 -24.67
C ARG A 261 -1.55 -23.15 -23.92
N LEU A 262 -1.13 -22.11 -24.65
CA LEU A 262 -0.65 -20.86 -24.04
C LEU A 262 -1.80 -19.99 -23.51
N ARG A 263 -2.98 -20.06 -24.14
CA ARG A 263 -4.20 -19.46 -23.59
C ARG A 263 -4.57 -20.10 -22.26
N LEU A 264 -4.56 -21.44 -22.18
CA LEU A 264 -4.82 -22.17 -20.94
C LEU A 264 -3.78 -21.83 -19.87
N ALA A 265 -2.49 -21.79 -20.23
CA ALA A 265 -1.43 -21.37 -19.31
C ALA A 265 -1.67 -19.94 -18.78
N GLY A 266 -2.02 -18.98 -19.65
CA GLY A 266 -2.32 -17.60 -19.23
C GLY A 266 -3.53 -17.51 -18.29
N LEU A 267 -4.57 -18.32 -18.51
CA LEU A 267 -5.71 -18.42 -17.60
C LEU A 267 -5.34 -19.09 -16.29
N ALA A 268 -4.55 -20.16 -16.31
CA ALA A 268 -4.09 -20.85 -15.11
C ALA A 268 -3.22 -19.94 -14.24
N VAL A 269 -2.30 -19.18 -14.85
CA VAL A 269 -1.47 -18.18 -14.16
C VAL A 269 -2.33 -17.06 -13.56
N LEU A 270 -3.40 -16.63 -14.26
CA LEU A 270 -4.34 -15.64 -13.71
C LEU A 270 -5.07 -16.18 -12.48
N VAL A 271 -5.55 -17.42 -12.55
CA VAL A 271 -6.22 -18.09 -11.44
C VAL A 271 -5.26 -18.23 -10.25
N ALA A 272 -4.02 -18.62 -10.48
CA ALA A 272 -3.00 -18.63 -9.44
C ALA A 272 -2.81 -17.23 -8.82
N GLY A 273 -2.72 -16.17 -9.66
CA GLY A 273 -2.60 -14.80 -9.21
C GLY A 273 -3.73 -14.34 -8.29
N ILE A 274 -5.00 -14.60 -8.65
CA ILE A 274 -6.14 -14.24 -7.80
C ILE A 274 -6.24 -15.10 -6.53
N LEU A 275 -5.81 -16.36 -6.58
CA LEU A 275 -5.73 -17.21 -5.39
C LEU A 275 -4.67 -16.71 -4.41
N PHE A 276 -3.47 -16.35 -4.88
CA PHE A 276 -2.45 -15.73 -4.03
C PHE A 276 -2.88 -14.37 -3.49
N HIS A 277 -3.57 -13.56 -4.29
CA HIS A 277 -4.10 -12.27 -3.84
C HIS A 277 -5.13 -12.48 -2.72
N SER A 278 -6.07 -13.41 -2.92
CA SER A 278 -7.09 -13.76 -1.93
C SER A 278 -6.48 -14.35 -0.66
N TRP A 279 -5.45 -15.19 -0.80
CA TRP A 279 -4.70 -15.73 0.33
C TRP A 279 -3.98 -14.62 1.11
N GLY A 280 -3.33 -13.66 0.42
CA GLY A 280 -2.69 -12.52 1.08
C GLY A 280 -3.66 -11.66 1.88
N LEU A 281 -4.85 -11.39 1.34
CA LEU A 281 -5.92 -10.69 2.05
C LEU A 281 -6.42 -11.51 3.24
N LEU A 282 -6.64 -12.82 3.08
CA LEU A 282 -7.06 -13.70 4.16
C LEU A 282 -6.02 -13.74 5.29
N LEU A 283 -4.73 -13.86 4.97
CA LEU A 283 -3.65 -13.80 5.98
C LEU A 283 -3.72 -12.49 6.76
N ARG A 284 -3.89 -11.35 6.09
CA ARG A 284 -4.05 -10.06 6.77
C ARG A 284 -5.29 -10.01 7.66
N VAL A 285 -6.43 -10.56 7.23
CA VAL A 285 -7.63 -10.67 8.07
C VAL A 285 -7.35 -11.51 9.31
N LEU A 286 -6.71 -12.66 9.16
CA LEU A 286 -6.39 -13.56 10.29
C LEU A 286 -5.34 -12.97 11.24
N ILE A 287 -4.40 -12.15 10.74
CA ILE A 287 -3.36 -11.49 11.56
C ILE A 287 -3.92 -10.28 12.31
N LEU A 288 -4.80 -9.50 11.65
CA LEU A 288 -5.32 -8.24 12.19
C LEU A 288 -6.68 -8.37 12.90
N ASP A 289 -7.33 -9.52 12.76
CA ASP A 289 -8.70 -9.80 13.20
C ASP A 289 -9.74 -8.79 12.66
N ARG A 290 -9.52 -8.30 11.44
CA ARG A 290 -10.38 -7.31 10.77
C ARG A 290 -10.14 -7.25 9.26
N PRO A 291 -11.09 -6.74 8.47
CA PRO A 291 -10.86 -6.46 7.06
C PRO A 291 -9.69 -5.46 6.84
N PRO A 292 -8.72 -5.77 5.95
CA PRO A 292 -7.57 -4.92 5.70
C PRO A 292 -7.94 -3.81 4.71
N VAL A 293 -8.65 -2.78 5.19
CA VAL A 293 -9.03 -1.58 4.41
C VAL A 293 -8.82 -0.27 5.19
N SER A 294 -7.93 -0.28 6.18
CA SER A 294 -7.80 0.83 7.12
C SER A 294 -6.74 1.86 6.77
N ASN A 295 -5.74 1.47 5.99
CA ASN A 295 -4.72 2.37 5.49
C ASN A 295 -4.72 2.38 3.95
N MET A 296 -3.89 3.24 3.37
CA MET A 296 -3.82 3.43 1.94
C MET A 296 -3.37 2.15 1.21
N TYR A 297 -2.36 1.46 1.74
CA TYR A 297 -1.85 0.21 1.16
C TYR A 297 -2.94 -0.88 1.15
N GLU A 298 -3.57 -1.10 2.30
CA GLU A 298 -4.68 -2.02 2.51
C GLU A 298 -5.84 -1.75 1.53
N SER A 299 -6.22 -0.48 1.41
CA SER A 299 -7.26 -0.05 0.47
C SER A 299 -6.87 -0.33 -0.98
N MET A 300 -5.61 -0.06 -1.39
CA MET A 300 -5.15 -0.34 -2.76
C MET A 300 -5.18 -1.83 -3.10
N VAL A 301 -4.74 -2.68 -2.17
CA VAL A 301 -4.75 -4.13 -2.35
C VAL A 301 -6.18 -4.64 -2.47
N PHE A 302 -7.07 -4.25 -1.55
CA PHE A 302 -8.48 -4.65 -1.60
C PHE A 302 -9.20 -4.13 -2.86
N MET A 303 -9.01 -2.85 -3.21
CA MET A 303 -9.51 -2.25 -4.46
C MET A 303 -9.08 -3.08 -5.67
N ASN A 304 -7.81 -3.47 -5.71
CA ASN A 304 -7.25 -4.22 -6.82
C ASN A 304 -7.77 -5.67 -6.89
N TRP A 305 -8.04 -6.29 -5.74
CA TRP A 305 -8.72 -7.59 -5.68
C TRP A 305 -10.13 -7.50 -6.28
N ILE A 306 -10.90 -6.46 -5.92
CA ILE A 306 -12.24 -6.22 -6.50
C ILE A 306 -12.16 -5.97 -8.01
N LEU A 307 -11.20 -5.17 -8.47
CA LEU A 307 -10.95 -4.93 -9.89
C LEU A 307 -10.83 -6.26 -10.64
N MET A 308 -9.98 -7.18 -10.14
CA MET A 308 -9.74 -8.45 -10.81
C MET A 308 -10.95 -9.40 -10.71
N LEU A 309 -11.61 -9.47 -9.55
CA LEU A 309 -12.82 -10.26 -9.36
C LEU A 309 -13.91 -9.83 -10.37
N ILE A 310 -14.12 -8.53 -10.53
CA ILE A 310 -15.12 -7.97 -11.44
C ILE A 310 -14.72 -8.23 -12.89
N ALA A 311 -13.44 -8.08 -13.25
CA ALA A 311 -12.96 -8.43 -14.58
C ALA A 311 -13.16 -9.92 -14.92
N ILE A 312 -12.98 -10.83 -13.95
CA ILE A 312 -13.28 -12.26 -14.10
C ILE A 312 -14.78 -12.48 -14.30
N LEU A 313 -15.63 -11.86 -13.47
CA LEU A 313 -17.09 -12.00 -13.57
C LEU A 313 -17.62 -11.47 -14.92
N PHE A 314 -17.16 -10.31 -15.37
CA PHE A 314 -17.52 -9.78 -16.70
C PHE A 314 -17.03 -10.68 -17.83
N ALA A 315 -15.80 -11.20 -17.74
CA ALA A 315 -15.26 -12.09 -18.75
C ALA A 315 -16.05 -13.41 -18.83
N ALA A 316 -16.48 -13.96 -17.69
CA ALA A 316 -17.32 -15.15 -17.62
C ALA A 316 -18.72 -14.89 -18.19
N ALA A 317 -19.38 -13.81 -17.75
CA ALA A 317 -20.75 -13.48 -18.15
C ALA A 317 -20.88 -13.13 -19.64
N LYS A 318 -19.88 -12.47 -20.22
CA LYS A 318 -19.88 -12.03 -21.63
C LYS A 318 -19.00 -12.88 -22.55
N ARG A 319 -18.38 -13.94 -22.03
CA ARG A 319 -17.37 -14.76 -22.73
C ARG A 319 -16.30 -13.93 -23.45
N ASN A 320 -15.92 -12.80 -22.84
CA ASN A 320 -15.03 -11.82 -23.44
C ASN A 320 -13.73 -11.70 -22.63
N LEU A 321 -12.66 -12.29 -23.17
CA LEU A 321 -11.33 -12.25 -22.55
C LEU A 321 -10.67 -10.87 -22.59
N ILE A 322 -11.21 -9.89 -23.32
CA ILE A 322 -10.63 -8.54 -23.38
C ILE A 322 -10.65 -7.87 -22.01
N VAL A 323 -11.79 -7.97 -21.29
CA VAL A 323 -11.94 -7.37 -19.95
C VAL A 323 -10.94 -7.99 -18.99
N LEU A 324 -10.72 -9.30 -19.10
CA LEU A 324 -9.75 -10.03 -18.29
C LEU A 324 -8.31 -9.56 -18.55
N LYS A 325 -7.91 -9.41 -19.83
CA LYS A 325 -6.56 -8.92 -20.20
C LYS A 325 -6.31 -7.51 -19.68
N VAL A 326 -7.29 -6.61 -19.87
CA VAL A 326 -7.18 -5.23 -19.38
C VAL A 326 -7.13 -5.21 -17.86
N GLY A 327 -8.00 -5.97 -17.20
CA GLY A 327 -8.00 -6.11 -15.74
C GLY A 327 -6.66 -6.60 -15.21
N ALA A 328 -6.07 -7.62 -15.81
CA ALA A 328 -4.75 -8.13 -15.40
C ALA A 328 -3.63 -7.09 -15.56
N LEU A 329 -3.61 -6.32 -16.65
CA LEU A 329 -2.63 -5.26 -16.84
C LEU A 329 -2.79 -4.14 -15.81
N VAL A 330 -4.01 -3.60 -15.66
CA VAL A 330 -4.28 -2.53 -14.69
C VAL A 330 -3.97 -3.02 -13.28
N SER A 331 -4.31 -4.27 -12.97
CA SER A 331 -4.06 -4.86 -11.66
C SER A 331 -2.58 -4.98 -11.34
N ALA A 332 -1.77 -5.40 -12.31
CA ALA A 332 -0.32 -5.43 -12.16
C ALA A 332 0.25 -4.01 -11.95
N LEU A 333 -0.20 -3.02 -12.73
CA LEU A 333 0.27 -1.64 -12.62
C LEU A 333 -0.08 -1.01 -11.25
N VAL A 334 -1.29 -1.23 -10.74
CA VAL A 334 -1.72 -0.72 -9.43
C VAL A 334 -0.86 -1.29 -8.30
N MET A 335 -0.52 -2.58 -8.34
CA MET A 335 0.31 -3.21 -7.30
C MET A 335 1.80 -2.85 -7.42
N ILE A 336 2.33 -2.74 -8.64
CA ILE A 336 3.68 -2.19 -8.84
C ILE A 336 3.74 -0.78 -8.27
N TYR A 337 2.70 0.03 -8.51
CA TYR A 337 2.63 1.39 -7.96
C TYR A 337 2.52 1.40 -6.43
N SER A 338 1.80 0.46 -5.80
CA SER A 338 1.76 0.36 -4.33
C SER A 338 3.11 -0.02 -3.72
N ASP A 339 3.93 -0.79 -4.43
CA ASP A 339 5.28 -1.17 -3.97
C ASP A 339 6.31 -0.04 -4.19
N LEU A 340 6.10 0.82 -5.21
CA LEU A 340 6.98 1.96 -5.51
C LEU A 340 6.68 3.19 -4.66
N LEU A 341 5.41 3.39 -4.27
CA LEU A 341 5.02 4.50 -3.42
C LEU A 341 5.50 4.27 -1.98
N PRO A 342 5.96 5.32 -1.27
CA PRO A 342 6.34 5.24 0.15
C PRO A 342 5.07 5.18 1.03
N ILE A 343 4.28 4.12 0.87
CA ILE A 343 3.05 3.88 1.64
C ILE A 343 3.39 2.99 2.82
N ASP A 344 2.79 3.32 3.96
CA ASP A 344 2.80 2.43 5.11
C ASP A 344 2.03 1.14 4.78
N ALA A 345 2.77 0.03 4.73
CA ALA A 345 2.25 -1.32 4.49
C ALA A 345 2.09 -2.11 5.78
N ASP A 346 2.39 -1.49 6.93
CA ASP A 346 2.50 -2.14 8.22
C ASP A 346 1.12 -2.53 8.76
N MET A 347 1.11 -3.61 9.54
CA MET A 347 -0.10 -4.22 10.10
C MET A 347 -0.37 -3.67 11.51
N ASN A 348 -0.78 -2.40 11.53
CA ASN A 348 -1.04 -1.62 12.74
C ASN A 348 -2.45 -1.85 13.30
N VAL A 349 -2.59 -1.65 14.61
CA VAL A 349 -3.91 -1.62 15.26
C VAL A 349 -4.63 -0.32 14.89
N LEU A 350 -5.93 -0.41 14.64
CA LEU A 350 -6.77 0.77 14.35
C LEU A 350 -6.68 1.81 15.47
N VAL A 351 -6.89 3.09 15.14
CA VAL A 351 -7.16 4.11 16.16
C VAL A 351 -8.53 3.83 16.82
N PRO A 352 -8.75 4.19 18.10
CA PRO A 352 -9.92 3.77 18.87
C PRO A 352 -11.28 4.04 18.19
N VAL A 353 -11.44 5.18 17.51
CA VAL A 353 -12.70 5.54 16.81
C VAL A 353 -13.08 4.58 15.67
N LEU A 354 -12.10 3.85 15.12
CA LEU A 354 -12.31 2.92 14.00
C LEU A 354 -12.49 1.47 14.46
N ARG A 355 -12.23 1.13 15.73
CA ARG A 355 -12.13 -0.27 16.21
C ARG A 355 -13.47 -1.01 16.30
N SER A 356 -14.59 -0.30 16.42
CA SER A 356 -15.87 -0.90 16.81
C SER A 356 -17.06 -0.34 16.03
N ASN A 357 -16.89 -0.03 14.73
CA ASN A 357 -17.96 0.53 13.93
C ASN A 357 -18.28 -0.34 12.69
N TYR A 358 -19.41 -1.05 12.78
CA TYR A 358 -19.94 -1.88 11.71
C TYR A 358 -20.26 -1.05 10.45
N TRP A 359 -20.86 0.13 10.62
CA TRP A 359 -21.23 1.03 9.53
C TRP A 359 -20.01 1.55 8.77
N LEU A 360 -18.93 1.91 9.48
CA LEU A 360 -17.65 2.27 8.87
C LEU A 360 -17.12 1.14 7.98
N THR A 361 -17.14 -0.09 8.51
CA THR A 361 -16.57 -1.25 7.81
C THR A 361 -17.29 -1.49 6.48
N ILE A 362 -18.64 -1.54 6.50
CA ILE A 362 -19.42 -1.75 5.28
C ILE A 362 -19.33 -0.55 4.32
N HIS A 363 -19.25 0.67 4.85
CA HIS A 363 -19.05 1.89 4.05
C HIS A 363 -17.73 1.82 3.28
N VAL A 364 -16.61 1.62 3.98
CA VAL A 364 -15.27 1.62 3.38
C VAL A 364 -15.13 0.47 2.39
N LEU A 365 -15.59 -0.74 2.72
CA LEU A 365 -15.58 -1.88 1.79
C LEU A 365 -16.36 -1.56 0.51
N THR A 366 -17.54 -0.94 0.63
CA THR A 366 -18.39 -0.62 -0.54
C THR A 366 -17.77 0.50 -1.39
N ILE A 367 -17.25 1.56 -0.76
CA ILE A 367 -16.60 2.67 -1.47
C ILE A 367 -15.32 2.20 -2.18
N VAL A 368 -14.45 1.45 -1.51
CA VAL A 368 -13.19 0.98 -2.10
C VAL A 368 -13.46 -0.05 -3.20
N ALA A 369 -14.50 -0.88 -3.06
CA ALA A 369 -14.95 -1.76 -4.13
C ALA A 369 -15.37 -0.98 -5.38
N SER A 370 -16.06 0.16 -5.21
CA SER A 370 -16.42 1.05 -6.31
C SER A 370 -15.18 1.55 -7.06
N TYR A 371 -14.13 1.94 -6.34
CA TYR A 371 -12.89 2.43 -6.93
C TYR A 371 -12.21 1.35 -7.80
N GLY A 372 -12.26 0.08 -7.37
CA GLY A 372 -11.71 -1.04 -8.15
C GLY A 372 -12.46 -1.27 -9.46
N VAL A 373 -13.80 -1.18 -9.42
CA VAL A 373 -14.64 -1.26 -10.61
C VAL A 373 -14.36 -0.07 -11.55
N LEU A 374 -14.26 1.14 -11.01
CA LEU A 374 -14.02 2.35 -11.80
C LEU A 374 -12.60 2.39 -12.40
N ALA A 375 -11.61 1.82 -11.73
CA ALA A 375 -10.26 1.60 -12.26
C ALA A 375 -10.28 0.64 -13.47
N LEU A 376 -11.09 -0.42 -13.42
CA LEU A 376 -11.31 -1.28 -14.58
C LEU A 376 -11.94 -0.50 -15.75
N ALA A 377 -12.93 0.35 -15.47
CA ALA A 377 -13.55 1.18 -16.50
C ALA A 377 -12.54 2.13 -17.18
N MET A 378 -11.68 2.78 -16.39
CA MET A 378 -10.58 3.60 -16.89
C MET A 378 -9.63 2.79 -17.78
N GLY A 379 -9.23 1.59 -17.39
CA GLY A 379 -8.38 0.73 -18.20
C GLY A 379 -9.03 0.30 -19.53
N LEU A 380 -10.34 0.04 -19.51
CA LEU A 380 -11.10 -0.24 -20.72
C LEU A 380 -11.20 0.99 -21.63
N GLY A 381 -11.33 2.19 -21.04
CA GLY A 381 -11.28 3.48 -21.74
C GLY A 381 -9.94 3.72 -22.42
N HIS A 382 -8.82 3.49 -21.72
CA HIS A 382 -7.48 3.53 -22.30
C HIS A 382 -7.36 2.62 -23.52
N ARG A 383 -7.77 1.36 -23.37
CA ARG A 383 -7.76 0.41 -24.49
C ARG A 383 -8.60 0.92 -25.67
N PHE A 384 -9.79 1.45 -25.40
CA PHE A 384 -10.66 2.01 -26.45
C PHE A 384 -9.93 3.12 -27.22
N LEU A 385 -9.36 4.10 -26.52
CA LEU A 385 -8.70 5.25 -27.13
C LEU A 385 -7.43 4.86 -27.89
N ILE A 386 -6.65 3.89 -27.37
CA ILE A 386 -5.48 3.36 -28.07
C ILE A 386 -5.90 2.70 -29.39
N LEU A 387 -6.99 1.93 -29.41
CA LEU A 387 -7.48 1.28 -30.63
C LEU A 387 -8.04 2.27 -31.65
N ASP A 388 -8.80 3.27 -31.18
CA ASP A 388 -9.31 4.36 -32.03
C ASP A 388 -8.14 5.14 -32.66
N ALA A 389 -7.19 5.54 -31.83
CA ALA A 389 -5.98 6.22 -32.28
C ALA A 389 -5.21 5.34 -33.28
N LEU A 390 -5.01 4.06 -33.04
CA LEU A 390 -4.30 3.19 -34.00
C LEU A 390 -5.12 2.83 -35.25
N GLY A 391 -6.39 3.25 -35.37
CA GLY A 391 -7.28 2.85 -36.47
C GLY A 391 -7.51 1.34 -36.51
N ARG A 392 -7.52 0.67 -35.34
CA ARG A 392 -7.56 -0.80 -35.20
C ARG A 392 -8.92 -1.35 -34.82
N PHE A 393 -9.96 -0.52 -34.81
CA PHE A 393 -11.32 -1.04 -34.78
C PHE A 393 -11.65 -1.67 -36.13
N HIS A 394 -11.88 -2.98 -36.14
CA HIS A 394 -12.13 -3.75 -37.37
C HIS A 394 -13.50 -3.43 -37.95
N ASP A 395 -14.50 -3.24 -37.08
CA ASP A 395 -15.87 -2.89 -37.45
C ASP A 395 -16.54 -2.05 -36.35
N ARG A 396 -17.71 -1.49 -36.68
CA ARG A 396 -18.55 -0.72 -35.74
C ARG A 396 -18.97 -1.57 -34.54
N LYS A 397 -19.22 -2.87 -34.74
CA LYS A 397 -19.65 -3.79 -33.67
C LYS A 397 -18.58 -3.95 -32.60
N ALA A 398 -17.31 -4.07 -32.98
CA ALA A 398 -16.19 -4.17 -32.05
C ALA A 398 -15.98 -2.87 -31.26
N GLU A 399 -16.17 -1.72 -31.92
CA GLU A 399 -16.16 -0.41 -31.26
C GLU A 399 -17.28 -0.31 -30.22
N GLU A 400 -18.52 -0.62 -30.62
CA GLU A 400 -19.69 -0.62 -29.76
C GLU A 400 -19.58 -1.60 -28.60
N ALA A 401 -19.04 -2.80 -28.83
CA ALA A 401 -18.79 -3.77 -27.77
C ALA A 401 -17.77 -3.26 -26.75
N SER A 402 -16.72 -2.56 -27.21
CA SER A 402 -15.73 -1.94 -26.33
C SER A 402 -16.34 -0.80 -25.51
N ALA A 403 -17.13 0.08 -26.13
CA ALA A 403 -17.85 1.15 -25.44
C ALA A 403 -18.88 0.59 -24.44
N THR A 404 -19.55 -0.51 -24.80
CA THR A 404 -20.51 -1.20 -23.91
C THR A 404 -19.81 -1.74 -22.66
N ALA A 405 -18.61 -2.31 -22.78
CA ALA A 405 -17.84 -2.76 -21.62
C ALA A 405 -17.49 -1.59 -20.69
N VAL A 406 -17.10 -0.43 -21.24
CA VAL A 406 -16.82 0.78 -20.45
C VAL A 406 -18.06 1.25 -19.68
N ILE A 407 -19.19 1.52 -20.36
CA ILE A 407 -20.39 2.05 -19.68
C ILE A 407 -20.97 1.07 -18.67
N ARG A 408 -20.97 -0.24 -18.94
CA ARG A 408 -21.48 -1.25 -17.98
C ARG A 408 -20.63 -1.31 -16.72
N THR A 409 -19.32 -1.15 -16.86
CA THR A 409 -18.41 -1.08 -15.72
C THR A 409 -18.60 0.23 -14.95
N ILE A 410 -18.75 1.38 -15.64
CA ILE A 410 -19.08 2.66 -15.01
C ILE A 410 -20.40 2.58 -14.22
N GLN A 411 -21.45 2.00 -14.79
CA GLN A 411 -22.75 1.88 -14.13
C GLN A 411 -22.65 1.09 -12.82
N LEU A 412 -21.92 -0.03 -12.82
CA LEU A 412 -21.70 -0.83 -11.63
C LEU A 412 -20.87 -0.07 -10.58
N GLY A 413 -19.79 0.59 -11.02
CA GLY A 413 -18.94 1.39 -10.12
C GLY A 413 -19.71 2.58 -9.52
N ALA A 414 -20.50 3.29 -10.32
CA ALA A 414 -21.33 4.40 -9.86
C ALA A 414 -22.41 3.94 -8.87
N LEU A 415 -23.02 2.76 -9.08
CA LEU A 415 -23.97 2.18 -8.13
C LEU A 415 -23.32 1.94 -6.76
N LEU A 416 -22.17 1.27 -6.74
CA LEU A 416 -21.42 1.02 -5.51
C LEU A 416 -20.94 2.32 -4.85
N LEU A 417 -20.50 3.29 -5.65
CA LEU A 417 -20.09 4.61 -5.17
C LEU A 417 -21.25 5.32 -4.49
N GLY A 418 -22.45 5.32 -5.09
CA GLY A 418 -23.65 5.94 -4.51
C GLY A 418 -24.08 5.27 -3.21
N ILE A 419 -24.16 3.93 -3.18
CA ILE A 419 -24.46 3.17 -1.96
C ILE A 419 -23.42 3.48 -0.88
N GLY A 420 -22.14 3.45 -1.25
CA GLY A 420 -21.02 3.76 -0.37
C GLY A 420 -21.16 5.16 0.23
N THR A 421 -21.42 6.19 -0.57
CA THR A 421 -21.60 7.56 -0.07
C THR A 421 -22.74 7.67 0.94
N VAL A 422 -23.87 6.99 0.72
CA VAL A 422 -24.99 6.97 1.67
C VAL A 422 -24.60 6.25 2.97
N LEU A 423 -23.93 5.09 2.88
CA LEU A 423 -23.43 4.38 4.06
C LEU A 423 -22.43 5.24 4.87
N GLY A 424 -21.67 6.10 4.19
CA GLY A 424 -20.76 7.05 4.83
C GLY A 424 -21.50 8.08 5.67
N GLY A 425 -22.61 8.63 5.15
CA GLY A 425 -23.47 9.54 5.91
C GLY A 425 -24.15 8.86 7.12
N ILE A 426 -24.54 7.59 6.99
CA ILE A 426 -25.09 6.82 8.13
C ILE A 426 -24.02 6.68 9.22
N TRP A 427 -22.80 6.31 8.85
CA TRP A 427 -21.68 6.21 9.78
C TRP A 427 -21.33 7.56 10.43
N ALA A 428 -21.32 8.65 9.66
CA ALA A 428 -21.08 9.99 10.18
C ALA A 428 -22.14 10.41 11.21
N ASN A 429 -23.41 10.04 10.96
CA ASN A 429 -24.50 10.32 11.91
C ASN A 429 -24.33 9.57 13.23
N GLU A 430 -23.90 8.32 13.17
CA GLU A 430 -23.65 7.51 14.37
C GLU A 430 -22.42 8.01 15.15
N SER A 431 -21.37 8.44 14.43
CA SER A 431 -20.09 8.81 15.06
C SER A 431 -20.05 10.24 15.58
N TRP A 432 -20.71 11.16 14.86
CA TRP A 432 -20.62 12.61 15.12
C TRP A 432 -21.98 13.31 15.22
N GLY A 433 -23.09 12.55 15.22
CA GLY A 433 -24.44 13.10 15.37
C GLY A 433 -24.97 13.87 14.16
N ARG A 434 -24.28 13.81 13.00
CA ARG A 434 -24.72 14.45 11.75
C ARG A 434 -24.53 13.56 10.53
N PHE A 435 -25.54 13.51 9.65
CA PHE A 435 -25.47 12.72 8.41
C PHE A 435 -24.53 13.31 7.36
N TRP A 436 -24.40 14.64 7.32
CA TRP A 436 -23.57 15.37 6.35
C TRP A 436 -23.15 16.71 6.95
N GLY A 437 -21.98 17.20 6.60
CA GLY A 437 -21.38 18.42 7.13
C GLY A 437 -20.44 19.13 6.17
N TRP A 438 -20.44 18.76 4.88
CA TRP A 438 -19.71 19.46 3.81
C TRP A 438 -18.19 19.51 4.01
N ASP A 439 -17.62 18.59 4.80
CA ASP A 439 -16.17 18.51 4.87
C ASP A 439 -15.59 18.09 3.50
N PRO A 440 -14.28 18.31 3.28
CA PRO A 440 -13.68 18.02 1.98
C PRO A 440 -13.88 16.58 1.51
N LYS A 441 -13.95 15.58 2.40
CA LYS A 441 -14.11 14.18 2.02
C LYS A 441 -15.52 13.90 1.51
N GLU A 442 -16.52 14.37 2.25
CA GLU A 442 -17.93 14.30 1.87
C GLU A 442 -18.19 15.04 0.55
N THR A 443 -17.69 16.27 0.42
CA THR A 443 -17.87 17.10 -0.78
C THR A 443 -17.28 16.45 -2.03
N TRP A 444 -16.04 15.94 -1.96
CA TRP A 444 -15.41 15.28 -3.09
C TRP A 444 -16.03 13.92 -3.44
N ALA A 445 -16.56 13.19 -2.45
CA ALA A 445 -17.35 11.98 -2.70
C ALA A 445 -18.61 12.31 -3.52
N LEU A 446 -19.31 13.40 -3.20
CA LEU A 446 -20.46 13.88 -3.98
C LEU A 446 -20.06 14.32 -5.38
N ILE A 447 -19.00 15.12 -5.54
CA ILE A 447 -18.50 15.57 -6.86
C ILE A 447 -18.16 14.36 -7.74
N THR A 448 -17.47 13.36 -7.20
CA THR A 448 -17.10 12.14 -7.93
C THR A 448 -18.34 11.37 -8.37
N PHE A 449 -19.32 11.21 -7.48
CA PHE A 449 -20.57 10.53 -7.80
C PHE A 449 -21.35 11.26 -8.91
N LEU A 450 -21.50 12.58 -8.79
CA LEU A 450 -22.15 13.41 -9.81
C LEU A 450 -21.41 13.36 -11.16
N GLY A 451 -20.08 13.37 -11.16
CA GLY A 451 -19.28 13.23 -12.37
C GLY A 451 -19.62 11.95 -13.15
N TYR A 452 -19.76 10.82 -12.45
CA TYR A 452 -20.17 9.56 -13.09
C TYR A 452 -21.64 9.55 -13.52
N LEU A 453 -22.54 10.17 -12.74
CA LEU A 453 -23.94 10.32 -13.15
C LEU A 453 -24.09 11.17 -14.42
N VAL A 454 -23.29 12.22 -14.59
CA VAL A 454 -23.27 13.03 -15.82
C VAL A 454 -22.90 12.18 -17.04
N ILE A 455 -21.84 11.36 -16.95
CA ILE A 455 -21.47 10.46 -18.05
C ILE A 455 -22.60 9.48 -18.39
N ILE A 456 -23.20 8.87 -17.36
CA ILE A 456 -24.31 7.92 -17.54
C ILE A 456 -25.51 8.61 -18.21
N HIS A 457 -25.86 9.80 -17.75
CA HIS A 457 -26.97 10.59 -18.29
C HIS A 457 -26.73 11.04 -19.74
N LEU A 458 -25.55 11.57 -20.05
CA LEU A 458 -25.20 12.00 -21.41
C LEU A 458 -25.15 10.80 -22.37
N ARG A 459 -24.73 9.62 -21.90
CA ARG A 459 -24.76 8.39 -22.71
C ARG A 459 -26.20 7.92 -22.95
N ALA A 460 -27.05 7.96 -21.93
CA ALA A 460 -28.47 7.55 -22.03
C ALA A 460 -29.27 8.46 -22.97
N THR A 461 -28.95 9.75 -23.00
CA THR A 461 -29.59 10.76 -23.88
C THR A 461 -29.00 10.81 -25.29
N GLY A 462 -28.04 9.94 -25.63
CA GLY A 462 -27.38 9.92 -26.93
C GLY A 462 -26.42 11.08 -27.20
N ARG A 463 -26.19 11.97 -26.22
CA ARG A 463 -25.32 13.14 -26.32
C ARG A 463 -23.82 12.80 -26.17
N LEU A 464 -23.49 11.60 -25.67
CA LEU A 464 -22.12 11.13 -25.51
C LEU A 464 -21.81 9.91 -26.39
N GLY A 465 -21.01 10.15 -27.44
CA GLY A 465 -20.50 9.10 -28.33
C GLY A 465 -19.47 8.17 -27.66
N ASN A 466 -19.07 7.11 -28.37
CA ASN A 466 -18.15 6.08 -27.83
C ASN A 466 -16.78 6.64 -27.43
N PHE A 467 -16.21 7.52 -28.25
CA PHE A 467 -14.95 8.21 -27.95
C PHE A 467 -15.07 9.08 -26.69
N GLY A 468 -16.13 9.89 -26.59
CA GLY A 468 -16.37 10.75 -25.42
C GLY A 468 -16.59 9.96 -24.13
N LEU A 469 -17.27 8.81 -24.22
CA LEU A 469 -17.42 7.88 -23.09
C LEU A 469 -16.06 7.33 -22.61
N ALA A 470 -15.17 6.96 -23.53
CA ALA A 470 -13.85 6.47 -23.18
C ALA A 470 -12.98 7.57 -22.53
N VAL A 471 -12.98 8.79 -23.08
CA VAL A 471 -12.32 9.95 -22.46
C VAL A 471 -12.89 10.23 -21.07
N GLY A 472 -14.21 10.27 -20.94
CA GLY A 472 -14.87 10.53 -19.67
C GLY A 472 -14.55 9.49 -18.60
N SER A 473 -14.34 8.22 -18.97
CA SER A 473 -13.95 7.17 -18.01
C SER A 473 -12.59 7.45 -17.34
N ILE A 474 -11.67 8.08 -18.06
CA ILE A 474 -10.33 8.45 -17.57
C ILE A 474 -10.44 9.71 -16.72
N VAL A 475 -11.07 10.76 -17.25
CA VAL A 475 -11.24 12.04 -16.54
C VAL A 475 -11.97 11.85 -15.21
N ASN A 476 -13.04 11.07 -15.17
CA ASN A 476 -13.75 10.82 -13.92
C ASN A 476 -12.96 9.97 -12.92
N PHE A 477 -12.03 9.13 -13.37
CA PHE A 477 -11.18 8.40 -12.44
C PHE A 477 -10.21 9.34 -11.72
N LEU A 478 -9.85 10.50 -12.31
CA LEU A 478 -9.10 11.55 -11.61
C LEU A 478 -9.91 12.16 -10.45
N LEU A 479 -11.25 12.17 -10.52
CA LEU A 479 -12.11 12.58 -9.40
C LEU A 479 -12.04 11.55 -8.25
N VAL A 480 -11.99 10.25 -8.57
CA VAL A 480 -11.75 9.19 -7.58
C VAL A 480 -10.40 9.40 -6.90
N LEU A 481 -9.35 9.67 -7.68
CA LEU A 481 -8.01 9.94 -7.15
C LEU A 481 -8.00 11.17 -6.23
N MET A 482 -8.69 12.25 -6.59
CA MET A 482 -8.82 13.43 -5.73
C MET A 482 -9.58 13.11 -4.43
N THR A 483 -10.67 12.35 -4.50
CA THR A 483 -11.45 11.95 -3.32
C THR A 483 -10.65 11.05 -2.38
N TRP A 484 -9.96 10.05 -2.94
CA TRP A 484 -9.26 9.04 -2.17
C TRP A 484 -7.90 9.54 -1.65
N TYR A 485 -7.03 10.03 -2.53
CA TYR A 485 -5.68 10.52 -2.20
C TYR A 485 -5.67 12.04 -1.95
N GLY A 486 -6.25 12.83 -2.84
CA GLY A 486 -6.16 14.29 -2.79
C GLY A 486 -6.66 14.92 -1.49
N VAL A 487 -7.84 14.51 -1.00
CA VAL A 487 -8.37 15.02 0.27
C VAL A 487 -7.45 14.71 1.45
N ASN A 488 -6.88 13.50 1.51
CA ASN A 488 -6.07 13.05 2.63
C ASN A 488 -4.66 13.70 2.63
N PHE A 489 -4.04 13.85 1.46
CA PHE A 489 -2.62 14.22 1.36
C PHE A 489 -2.36 15.61 0.76
N VAL A 490 -3.30 16.17 -0.01
CA VAL A 490 -3.17 17.49 -0.63
C VAL A 490 -3.90 18.55 0.19
N LEU A 491 -5.12 18.25 0.62
CA LEU A 491 -5.91 19.19 1.42
C LEU A 491 -5.61 19.06 2.91
N GLY A 492 -5.38 17.84 3.42
CA GLY A 492 -4.93 17.58 4.79
C GLY A 492 -5.88 18.09 5.88
N GLN A 493 -7.15 18.30 5.56
CA GLN A 493 -8.17 18.89 6.44
C GLN A 493 -9.40 17.98 6.56
N GLY A 494 -10.02 18.01 7.74
CA GLY A 494 -11.30 17.36 8.05
C GLY A 494 -11.19 16.18 9.02
N LEU A 495 -12.31 15.87 9.69
CA LEU A 495 -12.45 14.78 10.67
C LEU A 495 -12.11 13.39 10.11
N HIS A 496 -11.98 13.26 8.79
CA HIS A 496 -11.71 12.04 8.03
C HIS A 496 -10.24 11.84 7.63
N SER A 497 -9.35 12.80 7.95
CA SER A 497 -7.93 12.69 7.60
C SER A 497 -7.23 11.75 8.58
N TYR A 498 -7.35 10.44 8.37
CA TYR A 498 -6.66 9.42 9.19
C TYR A 498 -5.37 8.89 8.57
N GLY A 499 -5.14 9.17 7.29
CA GLY A 499 -3.95 8.76 6.54
C GLY A 499 -2.93 9.88 6.47
N PHE A 500 -2.21 10.14 7.55
CA PHE A 500 -1.06 11.05 7.50
C PHE A 500 0.19 10.24 7.12
N GLY A 501 0.67 10.47 5.91
CA GLY A 501 1.92 9.92 5.39
C GLY A 501 2.47 10.89 4.36
N ALA A 502 3.57 11.56 4.70
CA ALA A 502 4.28 12.40 3.75
C ALA A 502 4.92 11.51 2.69
N GLY A 503 4.20 11.19 1.62
CA GLY A 503 4.72 10.24 0.65
C GLY A 503 3.89 10.09 -0.61
N GLY A 504 4.52 10.37 -1.76
CA GLY A 504 3.95 10.01 -3.07
C GLY A 504 3.40 11.15 -3.91
N LEU A 505 3.35 12.40 -3.40
CA LEU A 505 2.79 13.53 -4.16
C LEU A 505 3.46 13.72 -5.54
N PRO A 506 4.80 13.67 -5.69
CA PRO A 506 5.44 13.77 -7.00
C PRO A 506 4.99 12.67 -7.96
N TRP A 507 4.81 11.44 -7.47
CA TRP A 507 4.36 10.30 -8.26
C TRP A 507 2.90 10.43 -8.68
N VAL A 508 2.04 10.91 -7.78
CA VAL A 508 0.63 11.18 -8.07
C VAL A 508 0.49 12.32 -9.08
N LEU A 509 1.26 13.41 -8.92
CA LEU A 509 1.29 14.51 -9.89
C LEU A 509 1.82 14.05 -11.25
N LEU A 510 2.85 13.22 -11.28
CA LEU A 510 3.36 12.62 -12.51
C LEU A 510 2.28 11.76 -13.18
N TYR A 511 1.58 10.91 -12.43
CA TYR A 511 0.47 10.12 -12.94
C TYR A 511 -0.63 11.02 -13.54
N VAL A 512 -1.09 12.04 -12.80
CA VAL A 512 -2.11 12.99 -13.29
C VAL A 512 -1.63 13.71 -14.56
N ALA A 513 -0.36 14.14 -14.59
CA ALA A 513 0.21 14.78 -15.77
C ALA A 513 0.24 13.84 -16.97
N LEU A 514 0.64 12.58 -16.79
CA LEU A 514 0.64 11.57 -17.85
C LEU A 514 -0.77 11.28 -18.38
N GLU A 515 -1.77 11.17 -17.51
CA GLU A 515 -3.18 10.97 -17.88
C GLU A 515 -3.75 12.18 -18.66
N CYS A 516 -3.43 13.40 -18.21
CA CYS A 516 -3.80 14.63 -18.90
C CYS A 516 -3.13 14.74 -20.27
N LEU A 517 -1.83 14.44 -20.37
CA LEU A 517 -1.08 14.46 -21.62
C LEU A 517 -1.61 13.39 -22.60
N PHE A 518 -1.85 12.17 -22.12
CA PHE A 518 -2.43 11.10 -22.93
C PHE A 518 -3.80 11.51 -23.48
N THR A 519 -4.68 12.02 -22.61
CA THR A 519 -6.04 12.44 -22.97
C THR A 519 -6.01 13.62 -23.97
N ALA A 520 -5.18 14.63 -23.71
CA ALA A 520 -5.01 15.75 -24.63
C ALA A 520 -4.49 15.29 -26.00
N PHE A 521 -3.50 14.40 -26.03
CA PHE A 521 -2.94 13.84 -27.25
C PHE A 521 -4.02 13.14 -28.10
N VAL A 522 -4.81 12.24 -27.51
CA VAL A 522 -5.85 11.51 -28.27
C VAL A 522 -6.99 12.42 -28.73
N VAL A 523 -7.37 13.41 -27.92
CA VAL A 523 -8.41 14.40 -28.29
C VAL A 523 -7.93 15.28 -29.45
N VAL A 524 -6.76 15.90 -29.33
CA VAL A 524 -6.17 16.75 -30.40
C VAL A 524 -6.03 15.95 -31.68
N ARG A 525 -5.52 14.71 -31.59
CA ARG A 525 -5.41 13.82 -32.75
C ARG A 525 -6.77 13.57 -33.40
N LYS A 526 -7.82 13.30 -32.62
CA LYS A 526 -9.17 13.06 -33.14
C LYS A 526 -9.74 14.29 -33.84
N LEU A 527 -9.53 15.47 -33.28
CA LEU A 527 -9.95 16.75 -33.88
C LEU A 527 -9.23 17.02 -35.20
N LEU A 528 -7.92 16.81 -35.25
CA LEU A 528 -7.14 16.95 -36.48
C LEU A 528 -7.59 15.95 -37.56
N TRP A 529 -7.85 14.70 -37.16
CA TRP A 529 -8.36 13.68 -38.08
C TRP A 529 -9.74 14.06 -38.65
N ARG A 530 -10.66 14.53 -37.81
CA ARG A 530 -11.99 15.01 -38.24
C ARG A 530 -11.89 16.18 -39.22
N LYS A 531 -11.06 17.17 -38.90
CA LYS A 531 -10.78 18.32 -39.77
C LYS A 531 -10.23 17.90 -41.14
N ALA A 532 -9.31 16.94 -41.16
CA ALA A 532 -8.71 16.43 -42.40
C ALA A 532 -9.71 15.64 -43.28
N HIS A 533 -10.79 15.10 -42.71
CA HIS A 533 -11.78 14.27 -43.41
C HIS A 533 -13.15 14.96 -43.54
N GLY A 534 -13.22 16.28 -43.31
CA GLY A 534 -14.45 17.06 -43.48
C GLY A 534 -15.61 16.65 -42.57
N GLN A 535 -15.33 15.97 -41.46
CA GLN A 535 -16.35 15.64 -40.45
C GLN A 535 -16.35 16.75 -39.39
N SER A 536 -17.50 17.41 -39.19
CA SER A 536 -17.66 18.45 -38.16
C SER A 536 -17.67 17.89 -36.74
#